data_AF-A0A925KL99-F1
#
_entry.id   AF-A0A925KL99-F1
#
_cell.length_a   1.000
_cell.length_b   1.000
_cell.length_c   1.000
_cell.angle_alpha   90.00
_cell.angle_beta   90.00
_cell.angle_gamma   90.00
#
_symmetry.space_group_name_H-M   'P 1'
#
loop_
_entity.id
_entity.type
_entity.pdbx_description
1 polymer ?
#
loop_
_entity_poly.entity_id
_entity_poly.type
_entity_poly.pdbx_seq_one_letter_code
_entity_poly.pdbx_strand_id
1 'polypeptide(L)' 'MTANDDPGSKEIVATKHHDKPLYILGGSQNRGNNIRRAPFINHTDEELSLIETLVGRTVPFVFSAREYEKPRREY' A
#
# COMPACT_ATOMS: atom_id res chain seq x y z
N MET A 1 1.23 -10.37 21.37
CA MET A 1 2.36 -9.44 21.18
C MET A 1 1.86 -8.00 21.27
N THR A 2 2.58 -7.15 21.99
CA THR A 2 2.35 -5.70 22.12
C THR A 2 3.69 -4.99 22.00
N ALA A 3 3.71 -3.76 21.47
CA ALA A 3 4.92 -2.96 21.40
C ALA A 3 5.33 -2.46 22.81
N ASN A 4 6.63 -2.40 23.09
CA ASN A 4 7.13 -1.98 24.41
C ASN A 4 6.92 -0.48 24.67
N ASP A 5 7.08 0.36 23.64
CA ASP A 5 7.07 1.83 23.82
C ASP A 5 5.66 2.42 23.82
N ASP A 6 4.75 1.83 23.04
CA ASP A 6 3.35 2.24 22.94
C ASP A 6 2.44 1.03 22.69
N PRO A 7 2.03 0.33 23.76
CA PRO A 7 1.11 -0.80 23.64
C PRO A 7 -0.28 -0.42 23.07
N GLY A 8 -0.65 0.87 23.15
CA GLY A 8 -1.96 1.38 22.74
C GLY A 8 -2.08 1.58 21.22
N SER A 9 -0.97 1.84 20.53
CA SER A 9 -0.94 1.85 19.07
C SER A 9 -0.98 0.43 18.52
N LYS A 10 -2.20 -0.06 18.25
CA LYS A 10 -2.44 -1.40 17.71
C LYS A 10 -3.50 -1.35 16.62
N GLU A 11 -3.17 -1.95 15.47
CA GLU A 11 -4.09 -2.07 14.35
C GLU A 11 -3.92 -3.45 13.69
N ILE A 12 -5.04 -4.07 13.30
CA ILE A 12 -5.02 -5.25 12.44
C ILE A 12 -5.19 -4.77 10.99
N VAL A 13 -4.23 -5.12 10.14
CA VAL A 13 -4.20 -4.73 8.73
C VAL A 13 -4.52 -5.96 7.89
N ALA A 14 -5.65 -5.91 7.19
CA ALA A 14 -5.99 -6.83 6.13
C ALA A 14 -5.99 -6.05 4.82
N THR A 15 -5.12 -6.43 3.89
CA THR A 15 -4.97 -5.81 2.57
C THR A 15 -4.90 -6.89 1.50
N LYS A 16 -5.36 -6.55 0.30
CA LYS A 16 -5.23 -7.43 -0.87
C LYS A 16 -4.08 -6.97 -1.77
N HIS A 17 -3.81 -5.68 -1.78
CA HIS A 17 -2.77 -5.05 -2.57
C HIS A 17 -2.07 -3.96 -1.74
N HIS A 18 -1.58 -2.90 -2.37
CA HIS A 18 -1.00 -1.75 -1.69
C HIS A 18 -2.04 -0.70 -1.27
N ASP A 19 -3.23 -1.14 -0.85
CA ASP A 19 -4.40 -0.30 -0.60
C ASP A 19 -4.43 0.34 0.80
N LYS A 20 -3.53 -0.06 1.70
CA LYS A 20 -3.40 0.53 3.04
C LYS A 20 -1.94 0.79 3.44
N PRO A 21 -1.25 1.71 2.75
CA PRO A 21 0.08 2.14 3.18
C PRO A 21 0.01 2.85 4.53
N LEU A 22 0.94 2.51 5.42
CA LEU A 22 0.99 3.05 6.79
C LEU A 22 2.41 3.52 7.13
N TYR A 23 2.51 4.64 7.85
CA TYR A 23 3.70 5.00 8.62
C TYR A 23 3.58 4.42 10.02
N ILE A 24 4.70 3.89 10.53
CA ILE A 24 4.87 3.50 11.93
C ILE A 24 5.91 4.44 12.53
N LEU A 25 5.45 5.37 13.35
CA LEU A 25 6.29 6.40 13.96
C LEU A 25 6.75 5.97 15.36
N GLY A 26 7.96 6.36 15.72
CA GLY A 26 8.50 6.18 17.07
C GLY A 26 8.39 7.44 17.93
N GLY A 27 8.79 7.30 19.20
CA GLY A 27 8.94 8.42 20.14
C GLY A 27 7.70 8.71 20.98
N SER A 28 7.93 9.14 22.23
CA SER A 28 6.89 9.36 23.24
C SER A 28 5.83 10.38 22.83
N GLN A 29 6.19 11.36 21.99
CA GLN A 29 5.32 12.40 21.45
C GLN A 29 4.22 11.88 20.52
N ASN A 30 4.35 10.65 19.99
CA ASN A 30 3.40 10.07 19.05
C ASN A 30 2.49 9.01 19.68
N ARG A 31 2.59 8.76 21.01
CA ARG A 31 1.81 7.74 21.71
C ARG A 31 0.31 7.82 21.40
N GLY A 32 -0.29 6.66 21.13
CA GLY A 32 -1.67 6.50 20.66
C GLY A 32 -1.91 6.85 19.20
N ASN A 33 -0.93 7.46 18.51
CA ASN A 33 -1.01 7.93 17.12
C ASN A 33 0.23 7.50 16.31
N ASN A 34 0.89 6.40 16.68
CA ASN A 34 2.10 5.94 16.00
C ASN A 34 1.78 5.33 14.63
N ILE A 35 0.57 4.84 14.42
CA ILE A 35 0.11 4.23 13.17
C ILE A 35 -0.71 5.26 12.40
N ARG A 36 -0.28 5.63 11.18
CA ARG A 36 -0.93 6.67 10.37
C ARG A 36 -0.99 6.24 8.91
N ARG A 37 -1.99 6.71 8.16
CA ARG A 37 -1.98 6.55 6.70
C ARG A 37 -0.73 7.21 6.11
N ALA A 38 -0.04 6.47 5.26
CA ALA A 38 1.04 6.97 4.44
C ALA A 38 0.52 7.24 3.03
N PRO A 39 1.16 8.15 2.27
CA PRO A 39 1.01 8.12 0.82
C PRO A 39 1.58 6.80 0.28
N PHE A 40 1.06 6.38 -0.86
CA PHE A 40 1.71 5.35 -1.64
C PHE A 40 2.85 6.02 -2.42
N ILE A 41 4.09 5.56 -2.24
CA ILE A 41 5.31 6.30 -2.68
C ILE A 41 6.02 5.67 -3.89
N ASN A 42 5.42 4.68 -4.57
CA ASN A 42 6.03 3.94 -5.69
C ASN A 42 5.04 3.74 -6.86
N HIS A 43 5.19 2.63 -7.60
CA HIS A 43 4.39 2.19 -8.74
C HIS A 43 2.98 1.73 -8.38
N THR A 44 1.93 2.19 -9.07
CA THR A 44 0.58 1.61 -8.90
C THR A 44 0.60 0.10 -9.14
N ASP A 45 -0.46 -0.61 -8.73
CA ASP A 45 -0.53 -2.06 -8.97
C ASP A 45 -0.41 -2.38 -10.48
N GLU A 46 -0.89 -1.49 -11.36
CA GLU A 46 -0.76 -1.59 -12.81
C GLU A 46 0.69 -1.45 -13.27
N GLU A 47 1.38 -0.42 -12.77
CA GLU A 47 2.79 -0.17 -13.09
C GLU A 47 3.68 -1.32 -12.59
N LEU A 48 3.39 -1.86 -11.39
CA LEU A 48 4.09 -3.02 -10.87
C LEU A 48 3.86 -4.26 -11.76
N SER A 49 2.62 -4.52 -12.16
CA SER A 49 2.31 -5.64 -13.06
C SER A 49 3.00 -5.52 -14.42
N LEU A 50 3.07 -4.31 -14.97
CA LEU A 50 3.80 -4.06 -16.21
C LEU A 50 5.30 -4.40 -16.04
N ILE A 51 5.94 -3.90 -14.98
CA ILE A 51 7.38 -4.11 -14.72
C ILE A 51 7.68 -5.60 -14.49
N GLU A 52 6.89 -6.28 -13.67
CA GLU A 52 7.03 -7.71 -13.39
C GLU A 52 6.92 -8.53 -14.68
N THR A 53 5.95 -8.19 -15.56
CA THR A 53 5.78 -8.85 -16.86
C THR A 53 6.99 -8.64 -17.78
N LEU A 54 7.54 -7.41 -17.83
CA LEU A 54 8.72 -7.09 -18.66
C LEU A 54 9.96 -7.90 -18.26
N VAL A 55 10.04 -8.34 -17.00
CA VAL A 55 11.13 -9.18 -16.48
C VAL A 55 10.75 -10.66 -16.36
N GLY A 56 9.61 -11.08 -16.93
CA GLY A 56 9.18 -12.48 -16.95
C GLY A 56 8.69 -13.03 -15.61
N ARG A 57 8.32 -12.17 -14.66
CA ARG A 57 7.72 -12.54 -13.37
C ARG A 57 6.20 -12.38 -13.40
N THR A 58 5.52 -13.09 -12.50
CA THR A 58 4.06 -13.00 -12.32
C THR A 58 3.73 -12.32 -11.00
N VAL A 59 2.89 -11.27 -11.06
CA VAL A 59 2.35 -10.65 -9.84
C VAL A 59 1.44 -11.63 -9.08
N PRO A 60 1.44 -11.62 -7.74
CA PRO A 60 0.58 -12.49 -6.92
C PRO A 60 -0.87 -11.97 -6.84
N PHE A 61 -1.37 -11.32 -7.89
CA PHE A 61 -2.73 -10.81 -7.98
C PHE A 61 -3.22 -10.75 -9.43
N VAL A 62 -4.53 -10.86 -9.61
CA VAL A 62 -5.17 -10.91 -10.94
C VAL A 62 -5.77 -9.56 -11.27
N PHE A 63 -5.35 -8.97 -12.39
CA PHE A 63 -6.08 -7.87 -13.00
C PHE A 63 -7.36 -8.40 -13.65
N SER A 64 -8.53 -7.92 -13.23
CA SER A 64 -9.71 -8.05 -14.06
C SER A 64 -9.50 -7.19 -15.31
N ALA A 65 -9.48 -7.80 -16.49
CA ALA A 65 -9.26 -7.14 -17.78
C ALA A 65 -10.29 -6.04 -18.16
N ARG A 66 -11.18 -5.65 -17.23
CA ARG A 66 -12.31 -4.74 -17.44
C ARG A 66 -12.06 -3.27 -17.05
N GLU A 67 -10.94 -2.92 -16.44
CA GLU A 67 -10.75 -1.56 -15.89
C GLU A 67 -9.49 -0.84 -16.39
N TYR A 68 -9.11 -1.05 -17.65
CA TYR A 68 -8.23 -0.08 -18.31
C TYR A 68 -9.06 1.11 -18.81
N GLU A 69 -9.42 2.02 -17.89
CA GLU A 69 -9.93 3.34 -18.25
C GLU A 69 -8.75 4.23 -18.65
N LYS A 70 -8.36 4.19 -19.93
CA LYS A 70 -7.43 5.18 -20.49
C LYS A 70 -7.98 6.58 -20.20
N PRO A 71 -7.14 7.56 -19.79
CA PRO A 71 -7.54 8.96 -19.80
C PRO A 71 -7.98 9.30 -21.23
N ARG A 72 -9.26 9.61 -21.44
CA ARG A 72 -9.72 10.16 -22.71
C ARG A 72 -9.07 11.53 -22.85
N ARG A 73 -8.04 11.64 -23.69
CA ARG A 73 -7.56 12.94 -24.14
C ARG A 73 -8.62 13.52 -25.07
N GLU A 74 -9.36 14.50 -24.59
CA GLU A 74 -10.14 15.38 -25.47
C GLU A 74 -9.12 16.24 -26.24
N TYR A 75 -9.13 16.10 -27.56
CA TYR A 75 -8.41 16.96 -28.50
C TYR A 75 -9.29 18.14 -28.89
#